data_AF-A0A5P9HIM5-F1
#
_entry.id   AF-A0A5P9HIM5-F1
#
_cell.length_a   1.000
_cell.length_b   1.000
_cell.length_c   1.000
_cell.angle_alpha   90.00
_cell.angle_beta   90.00
_cell.angle_gamma   90.00
#
_symmetry.space_group_name_H-M   'P 1'
#
loop_
_entity.id
_entity.type
_entity.pdbx_description
1 polymer ?
#
loop_
_entity_poly.entity_id
_entity_poly.type
_entity_poly.pdbx_seq_one_letter_code
_entity_poly.pdbx_strand_id
1 'polypeptide(L)'
;MTDTNLIDQARRLDALNSPEFTEWLGLTRQADRLRRDLSNVRAQGRFTAAVAEHGSSSDAVRAVQFEVDALAQRLHEATVAGSDAEQDRRELKEMLNPVTTRLITRGRQLRERKQALEGDYRGNGLIERARTAREKAIGDLVEAGLPRQMAHRQAKPTVSDIEALEQELTEIPGEIERNQDQLTSYVARVELYLADTAHDDEEEAA
;
A
#
# COMPACT_ATOMS: atom_id res chain seq x y z
N MET A 1 -13.67 8.04 19.51
CA MET A 1 -12.58 7.10 19.17
C MET A 1 -11.29 7.71 19.66
N THR A 2 -10.38 6.93 20.23
CA THR A 2 -9.01 7.38 20.57
C THR A 2 -8.07 7.05 19.42
N ASP A 3 -6.99 7.80 19.25
CA ASP A 3 -6.00 7.59 18.19
C ASP A 3 -5.43 6.17 18.18
N THR A 4 -5.24 5.58 19.38
CA THR A 4 -4.80 4.19 19.54
C THR A 4 -5.79 3.19 18.92
N ASN A 5 -7.10 3.46 18.99
CA ASN A 5 -8.12 2.59 18.43
C ASN A 5 -8.09 2.60 16.88
N LEU A 6 -7.88 3.77 16.27
CA LEU A 6 -7.79 3.90 14.81
C LEU A 6 -6.58 3.16 14.23
N ILE A 7 -5.42 3.27 14.87
CA ILE A 7 -4.21 2.55 14.47
C ILE A 7 -4.41 1.04 14.58
N ASP A 8 -5.05 0.55 15.64
CA ASP A 8 -5.29 -0.88 15.81
C ASP A 8 -6.30 -1.44 14.80
N GLN A 9 -7.37 -0.69 14.49
CA GLN A 9 -8.28 -1.02 13.38
C GLN A 9 -7.53 -1.11 12.05
N ALA A 10 -6.68 -0.12 11.77
CA ALA A 10 -5.90 -0.07 10.54
C ALA A 10 -4.91 -1.25 10.42
N ARG A 11 -4.24 -1.62 11.52
CA ARG A 11 -3.35 -2.79 11.58
C ARG A 11 -4.09 -4.10 11.28
N ARG A 12 -5.29 -4.27 11.84
CA ARG A 12 -6.12 -5.46 11.56
C ARG A 12 -6.44 -5.56 10.07
N LEU A 13 -6.81 -4.44 9.44
CA LEU A 13 -7.10 -4.42 8.00
C LEU A 13 -5.85 -4.62 7.13
N ASP A 14 -4.70 -4.08 7.52
CA ASP A 14 -3.43 -4.30 6.81
C ASP A 14 -2.99 -5.77 6.88
N ALA A 15 -3.21 -6.44 8.01
CA ALA A 15 -2.95 -7.88 8.13
C ALA A 15 -3.78 -8.73 7.14
N LEU A 16 -5.00 -8.29 6.78
CA LEU A 16 -5.83 -8.94 5.77
C LEU A 16 -5.33 -8.75 4.33
N ASN A 17 -4.40 -7.82 4.10
CA ASN A 17 -3.76 -7.59 2.81
C ASN A 17 -2.32 -8.15 2.76
N SER A 18 -1.90 -8.87 3.80
CA SER A 18 -0.54 -9.39 3.92
C SER A 18 -0.27 -10.62 3.04
N PRO A 19 1.00 -10.85 2.64
CA PRO A 19 1.41 -12.10 2.01
C PRO A 19 1.06 -13.34 2.84
N GLU A 20 1.22 -13.26 4.16
CA GLU A 20 0.92 -14.32 5.11
C GLU A 20 -0.56 -14.70 5.10
N PHE A 21 -1.46 -13.72 4.98
CA PHE A 21 -2.89 -13.99 4.82
C PHE A 21 -3.19 -14.72 3.50
N THR A 22 -2.49 -14.36 2.43
CA THR A 22 -2.63 -15.04 1.13
C THR A 22 -2.17 -16.51 1.20
N GLU A 23 -1.04 -16.76 1.87
CA GLU A 23 -0.57 -18.13 2.14
C GLU A 23 -1.57 -18.90 3.00
N TRP A 24 -2.06 -18.28 4.08
CA TRP A 24 -3.07 -18.84 4.96
C TRP A 24 -4.36 -19.22 4.21
N LEU A 25 -4.82 -18.38 3.28
CA LEU A 25 -5.97 -18.69 2.40
C LEU A 25 -5.69 -19.92 1.52
N GLY A 26 -4.48 -20.03 0.98
CA GLY A 26 -4.06 -21.19 0.18
C GLY A 26 -4.12 -22.49 0.97
N LEU A 27 -3.51 -22.50 2.16
CA LEU A 27 -3.49 -23.65 3.06
C LEU A 27 -4.89 -24.02 3.54
N THR A 28 -5.73 -23.03 3.88
CA THR A 28 -7.11 -23.26 4.32
C THR A 28 -7.95 -23.90 3.22
N ARG A 29 -7.83 -23.43 1.96
CA ARG A 29 -8.50 -24.06 0.81
C ARG A 29 -8.05 -25.49 0.58
N GLN A 30 -6.77 -25.79 0.80
CA GLN A 30 -6.26 -27.16 0.71
C GLN A 30 -6.83 -28.03 1.83
N ALA A 31 -6.88 -27.54 3.06
CA ALA A 31 -7.49 -28.24 4.19
C ALA A 31 -8.98 -28.54 3.93
N ASP A 32 -9.73 -27.57 3.41
CA ASP A 32 -11.14 -27.75 3.06
C ASP A 32 -11.35 -28.79 1.95
N ARG A 33 -10.45 -28.83 0.96
CA ARG A 33 -10.47 -29.88 -0.07
C ARG A 33 -10.28 -31.26 0.57
N LEU A 34 -9.25 -31.43 1.41
CA LEU A 34 -8.98 -32.70 2.08
C LEU A 34 -10.15 -33.12 2.98
N ARG A 35 -10.81 -32.18 3.67
CA ARG A 35 -12.02 -32.45 4.45
C ARG A 35 -13.18 -32.97 3.59
N ARG A 36 -13.38 -32.39 2.40
CA ARG A 36 -14.39 -32.88 1.44
C ARG A 36 -14.03 -34.27 0.94
N ASP A 37 -12.78 -34.52 0.60
CA ASP A 37 -12.32 -35.85 0.17
C ASP A 37 -12.52 -36.89 1.28
N LEU A 38 -12.21 -36.53 2.53
CA LEU A 38 -12.50 -37.36 3.69
C LEU A 38 -14.00 -37.63 3.87
N SER A 39 -14.86 -36.64 3.62
CA SER A 39 -16.32 -36.81 3.71
C SER A 39 -16.87 -37.84 2.72
N ASN A 40 -16.19 -38.04 1.58
CA ASN A 40 -16.53 -39.05 0.57
C ASN A 40 -16.08 -40.47 0.98
N VAL A 41 -15.20 -40.61 1.98
CA VAL A 41 -14.83 -41.92 2.52
C VAL A 41 -16.02 -42.52 3.28
N ARG A 42 -16.26 -43.83 3.07
CA ARG A 42 -17.34 -44.56 3.75
C ARG A 42 -17.27 -44.34 5.26
N ALA A 43 -18.41 -43.99 5.85
CA ALA A 43 -18.52 -43.68 7.28
C ALA A 43 -17.99 -44.82 8.17
N GLN A 44 -18.25 -46.08 7.80
CA GLN A 44 -17.72 -47.25 8.51
C GLN A 44 -16.18 -47.27 8.54
N GLY A 45 -15.51 -46.92 7.44
CA GLY A 45 -14.05 -46.88 7.39
C GLY A 45 -13.47 -45.77 8.27
N ARG A 46 -14.12 -44.59 8.28
CA ARG A 46 -13.76 -43.48 9.17
C ARG A 46 -13.96 -43.83 10.64
N PHE A 47 -15.08 -44.48 10.96
CA PHE A 47 -15.36 -44.94 12.32
C PHE A 47 -14.34 -45.99 12.79
N THR A 48 -14.03 -46.99 11.97
CA THR A 48 -13.02 -48.00 12.32
C THR A 48 -11.63 -47.37 12.54
N ALA A 49 -11.24 -46.40 11.70
CA ALA A 49 -9.99 -45.67 11.89
C ALA A 49 -9.98 -44.89 13.21
N ALA A 50 -11.07 -44.18 13.53
CA ALA A 50 -11.20 -43.44 14.78
C ALA A 50 -11.20 -44.36 16.02
N VAL A 51 -11.82 -45.54 15.94
CA VAL A 51 -11.76 -46.57 17.00
C VAL A 51 -10.33 -47.08 17.20
N ALA A 52 -9.58 -47.28 16.10
CA ALA A 52 -8.19 -47.71 16.18
C ALA A 52 -7.29 -46.62 16.81
N GLU A 53 -7.58 -45.34 16.57
CA GLU A 53 -6.85 -44.21 17.13
C GLU A 53 -7.16 -43.97 18.62
N HIS A 54 -8.44 -44.00 18.99
CA HIS A 54 -8.90 -43.65 20.34
C HIS A 54 -9.13 -44.87 21.25
N GLY A 55 -8.89 -46.09 20.75
CA GLY A 55 -8.93 -47.34 21.50
C GLY A 55 -10.32 -47.94 21.73
N SER A 56 -11.39 -47.14 21.67
CA SER A 56 -12.77 -47.63 21.82
C SER A 56 -13.79 -46.84 21.01
N SER A 57 -14.93 -47.46 20.72
CA SER A 57 -16.08 -46.81 20.07
C SER A 57 -16.62 -45.62 20.84
N SER A 58 -16.70 -45.71 22.17
CA SER A 58 -17.20 -44.60 23.00
C SER A 58 -16.23 -43.42 22.98
N ASP A 59 -14.93 -43.69 23.02
CA ASP A 59 -13.92 -42.63 23.02
C ASP A 59 -13.81 -41.98 21.64
N ALA A 60 -13.94 -42.74 20.55
CA ALA A 60 -14.03 -42.20 19.20
C ALA A 60 -15.24 -41.27 19.01
N VAL A 61 -16.42 -41.65 19.53
CA VAL A 61 -17.61 -40.79 19.47
C VAL A 61 -17.43 -39.53 20.32
N ARG A 62 -16.86 -39.66 21.52
CA ARG A 62 -16.59 -38.52 22.40
C ARG A 62 -15.59 -37.54 21.78
N ALA A 63 -14.55 -38.06 21.13
CA ALA A 63 -13.57 -37.24 20.41
C ALA A 63 -14.23 -36.42 19.29
N VAL A 64 -15.08 -37.05 18.48
CA VAL A 64 -15.82 -36.35 17.41
C VAL A 64 -16.79 -35.30 17.98
N GLN A 65 -17.47 -35.60 19.10
CA GLN A 65 -18.34 -34.61 19.76
C GLN A 65 -17.57 -33.38 20.23
N PHE A 66 -16.41 -33.58 20.87
CA PHE A 66 -15.54 -32.49 21.28
C PHE A 66 -15.07 -31.64 20.09
N GLU A 67 -14.71 -32.28 18.98
CA GLU A 67 -14.35 -31.57 17.74
C GLU A 67 -15.52 -30.74 17.18
N VAL A 68 -16.73 -31.28 17.18
CA VAL A 68 -17.94 -30.56 16.74
C VAL A 68 -18.18 -29.33 17.59
N ASP A 69 -18.12 -29.46 18.92
CA ASP A 69 -18.33 -28.35 19.84
C ASP A 69 -17.24 -27.27 19.67
N ALA A 70 -15.98 -27.68 19.55
CA ALA A 70 -14.87 -26.77 19.30
C ALA A 70 -15.00 -26.05 17.95
N LEU A 71 -15.46 -26.73 16.90
CA LEU A 71 -15.70 -26.12 15.59
C LEU A 71 -16.89 -25.16 15.62
N ALA A 72 -17.96 -25.48 16.33
CA ALA A 72 -19.11 -24.60 16.49
C ALA A 72 -18.72 -23.29 17.20
N GLN A 73 -17.92 -23.38 18.26
CA GLN A 73 -17.40 -22.21 18.97
C GLN A 73 -16.51 -21.35 18.06
N ARG A 74 -15.58 -21.96 17.34
CA ARG A 74 -14.70 -21.25 16.38
C ARG A 74 -15.49 -20.59 15.24
N LEU A 75 -16.56 -21.24 14.76
CA LEU A 75 -17.43 -20.66 13.75
C LEU A 75 -18.14 -19.39 14.25
N HIS A 76 -18.62 -19.43 15.50
CA HIS A 76 -19.22 -18.26 16.13
C HIS A 76 -18.21 -17.11 16.26
N GLU A 77 -17.03 -17.39 16.82
CA GLU A 77 -15.95 -16.40 16.95
C GLU A 77 -15.53 -15.80 15.61
N ALA A 78 -15.37 -16.62 14.57
CA ALA A 78 -15.03 -16.16 13.23
C ALA A 78 -16.11 -15.28 12.59
N THR A 79 -17.39 -15.58 12.87
CA THR A 79 -18.52 -14.79 12.36
C THR A 79 -18.54 -13.40 13.00
N VAL A 80 -18.31 -13.33 14.32
CA VAL A 80 -18.21 -12.05 15.04
C VAL A 80 -17.01 -11.25 14.54
N ALA A 81 -15.82 -11.84 14.49
CA ALA A 81 -14.61 -11.18 14.02
C ALA A 81 -14.72 -10.69 12.57
N GLY A 82 -15.42 -11.43 11.70
CA GLY A 82 -15.70 -11.01 10.34
C GLY A 82 -16.61 -9.78 10.26
N SER A 83 -17.64 -9.71 11.12
CA SER A 83 -18.50 -8.53 11.23
C SER A 83 -17.73 -7.30 11.71
N ASP A 84 -16.86 -7.47 12.71
CA ASP A 84 -16.05 -6.38 13.27
C ASP A 84 -15.09 -5.82 12.20
N ALA A 85 -14.43 -6.69 11.43
CA ALA A 85 -13.54 -6.26 10.34
C ALA A 85 -14.28 -5.49 9.23
N GLU A 86 -15.52 -5.87 8.89
CA GLU A 86 -16.33 -5.11 7.92
C GLU A 86 -16.82 -3.78 8.49
N GLN A 87 -17.04 -3.70 9.80
CA GLN A 87 -17.33 -2.42 10.45
C GLN A 87 -16.10 -1.51 10.43
N ASP A 88 -14.94 -1.99 10.89
CA ASP A 88 -13.66 -1.27 10.87
C ASP A 88 -13.36 -0.74 9.46
N ARG A 89 -13.57 -1.57 8.42
CA ARG A 89 -13.35 -1.16 7.03
C ARG A 89 -14.26 -0.02 6.60
N ARG A 90 -15.54 -0.04 6.99
CA ARG A 90 -16.50 1.02 6.63
C ARG A 90 -16.13 2.33 7.32
N GLU A 91 -15.87 2.28 8.62
CA GLU A 91 -15.49 3.44 9.43
C GLU A 91 -14.21 4.10 8.89
N LEU A 92 -13.15 3.31 8.68
CA LEU A 92 -11.89 3.82 8.15
C LEU A 92 -12.01 4.30 6.70
N LYS A 93 -12.85 3.67 5.87
CA LYS A 93 -12.99 4.10 4.47
C LYS A 93 -13.57 5.52 4.36
N GLU A 94 -14.58 5.84 5.15
CA GLU A 94 -15.20 7.17 5.15
C GLU A 94 -14.22 8.22 5.67
N MET A 95 -13.60 7.94 6.81
CA MET A 95 -12.63 8.83 7.46
C MET A 95 -11.39 9.10 6.58
N LEU A 96 -10.85 8.06 5.94
CA LEU A 96 -9.62 8.14 5.16
C LEU A 96 -9.85 8.56 3.70
N ASN A 97 -11.09 8.82 3.28
CA ASN A 97 -11.39 9.21 1.90
C ASN A 97 -10.68 10.51 1.46
N PRO A 98 -10.59 11.57 2.30
CA PRO A 98 -9.84 12.78 1.95
C PRO A 98 -8.34 12.52 1.79
N VAL A 99 -7.73 11.74 2.69
CA VAL A 99 -6.32 11.32 2.60
C VAL A 99 -6.08 10.51 1.33
N THR A 100 -6.93 9.52 1.08
CA THR A 100 -6.85 8.64 -0.10
C THR A 100 -6.91 9.47 -1.40
N THR A 101 -7.83 10.44 -1.47
CA THR A 101 -7.97 11.33 -2.63
C THR A 101 -6.75 12.23 -2.84
N ARG A 102 -6.16 12.76 -1.76
CA ARG A 102 -4.91 13.54 -1.80
C ARG A 102 -3.73 12.70 -2.29
N LEU A 103 -3.56 11.48 -1.79
CA LEU A 103 -2.51 10.56 -2.24
C LEU A 103 -2.67 10.16 -3.71
N ILE A 104 -3.90 9.92 -4.18
CA ILE A 104 -4.17 9.65 -5.61
C ILE A 104 -3.80 10.86 -6.47
N THR A 105 -4.21 12.06 -6.06
CA THR A 105 -3.91 13.31 -6.76
C THR A 105 -2.40 13.56 -6.81
N ARG A 106 -1.71 13.41 -5.67
CA ARG A 106 -0.24 13.54 -5.58
C ARG A 106 0.46 12.54 -6.48
N GLY A 107 0.06 11.27 -6.44
CA GLY A 107 0.63 10.23 -7.31
C GLY A 107 0.46 10.54 -8.80
N ARG A 108 -0.67 11.11 -9.19
CA ARG A 108 -0.90 11.59 -10.56
C ARG A 108 0.04 12.75 -10.90
N GLN A 109 0.12 13.77 -10.03
CA GLN A 109 1.00 14.92 -10.23
C GLN A 109 2.47 14.52 -10.35
N LEU A 110 2.95 13.57 -9.53
CA LEU A 110 4.31 13.05 -9.60
C LEU A 110 4.60 12.37 -10.95
N ARG A 111 3.66 11.56 -11.47
CA ARG A 111 3.82 10.93 -12.78
C ARG A 111 3.79 11.95 -13.92
N GLU A 112 2.87 12.91 -13.87
CA GLU A 112 2.79 14.01 -14.85
C GLU A 112 4.07 14.86 -14.81
N ARG A 113 4.61 15.14 -13.62
CA ARG A 113 5.85 15.89 -13.44
C ARG A 113 7.05 15.13 -13.97
N LYS A 114 7.16 13.83 -13.66
CA LYS A 114 8.19 12.95 -14.22
C LYS A 114 8.18 13.00 -15.75
N GLN A 115 7.00 12.79 -16.34
CA GLN A 115 6.84 12.83 -17.80
C GLN A 115 7.18 14.20 -18.38
N ALA A 116 6.86 15.31 -17.69
CA ALA A 116 7.22 16.65 -18.14
C ALA A 116 8.74 16.89 -18.11
N LEU A 117 9.45 16.34 -17.12
CA LEU A 117 10.91 16.44 -16.99
C LEU A 117 11.63 15.60 -18.06
N GLU A 118 11.27 14.32 -18.20
CA GLU A 118 11.83 13.39 -19.19
C GLU A 118 11.45 13.80 -20.62
N GLY A 119 10.18 14.15 -20.83
CA GLY A 119 9.58 14.33 -22.14
C GLY A 119 9.48 13.04 -22.96
N ASP A 120 9.02 13.18 -24.19
CA ASP A 120 8.95 12.06 -25.13
C ASP A 120 10.33 11.75 -25.75
N TYR A 121 10.46 10.61 -26.41
CA TYR A 121 11.62 10.14 -27.18
C TYR A 121 12.16 11.11 -28.25
N ARG A 122 11.48 12.24 -28.48
CA ARG A 122 11.92 13.33 -29.35
C ARG A 122 12.72 14.44 -28.62
N GLY A 123 13.01 14.28 -27.33
CA GLY A 123 13.80 15.23 -26.56
C GLY A 123 13.04 16.51 -26.17
N ASN A 124 11.72 16.43 -26.02
CA ASN A 124 10.87 17.58 -25.67
C ASN A 124 10.72 17.80 -24.15
N GLY A 125 11.50 17.09 -23.33
CA GLY A 125 11.50 17.22 -21.88
C GLY A 125 11.92 18.61 -21.42
N LEU A 126 11.52 19.01 -20.23
CA LEU A 126 11.95 20.29 -19.64
C LEU A 126 13.47 20.35 -19.50
N ILE A 127 14.13 19.23 -19.16
CA ILE A 127 15.59 19.15 -19.02
C ILE A 127 16.27 19.41 -20.38
N GLU A 128 15.86 18.70 -21.43
CA GLU A 128 16.43 18.88 -22.77
C GLU A 128 16.14 20.27 -23.36
N ARG A 129 14.94 20.82 -23.11
CA ARG A 129 14.62 22.20 -23.47
C ARG A 129 15.48 23.21 -22.72
N ALA A 130 15.74 23.00 -21.43
CA ALA A 130 16.61 23.86 -20.64
C ALA A 130 18.08 23.79 -21.13
N ARG A 131 18.59 22.59 -21.42
CA ARG A 131 19.92 22.37 -22.02
C ARG A 131 20.05 23.09 -23.36
N THR A 132 19.07 22.93 -24.25
CA THR A 132 19.04 23.58 -25.56
C THR A 132 18.94 25.10 -25.46
N ALA A 133 18.07 25.61 -24.59
CA ALA A 133 17.92 27.04 -24.35
C ALA A 133 19.21 27.67 -23.81
N ARG A 134 19.90 26.95 -22.92
CA ARG A 134 21.18 27.40 -22.37
C ARG A 134 22.26 27.44 -23.44
N GLU A 135 22.39 26.42 -24.28
CA GLU A 135 23.38 26.40 -25.37
C GLU A 135 23.14 27.54 -26.37
N LYS A 136 21.86 27.79 -26.71
CA LYS A 136 21.49 28.94 -27.53
C LYS A 136 21.87 30.27 -26.86
N ALA A 137 21.56 30.44 -25.58
CA ALA A 137 21.92 31.65 -24.84
C ALA A 137 23.43 31.88 -24.78
N ILE A 138 24.25 30.82 -24.71
CA ILE A 138 25.71 30.93 -24.82
C ILE A 138 26.09 31.43 -26.22
N GLY A 139 25.54 30.84 -27.28
CA GLY A 139 25.77 31.27 -28.66
C GLY A 139 25.46 32.75 -28.85
N ASP A 140 24.26 33.17 -28.45
CA ASP A 140 23.81 34.57 -28.56
C ASP A 140 24.74 35.55 -27.80
N LEU A 141 25.21 35.16 -26.61
CA LEU A 141 26.16 35.98 -25.83
C LEU A 141 27.55 36.04 -26.49
N VAL A 142 28.03 34.94 -27.06
CA VAL A 142 29.32 34.90 -27.77
C VAL A 142 29.25 35.75 -29.04
N GLU A 143 28.15 35.68 -29.80
CA GLU A 143 27.91 36.51 -30.98
C GLU A 143 27.83 38.00 -30.62
N ALA A 144 27.27 38.33 -29.45
CA ALA A 144 27.27 39.69 -28.90
C ALA A 144 28.66 40.18 -28.43
N GLY A 145 29.72 39.35 -28.58
CA GLY A 145 31.10 39.71 -28.29
C GLY A 145 31.58 39.34 -26.88
N LEU A 146 30.79 38.60 -26.10
CA LEU A 146 31.27 38.09 -24.81
C LEU A 146 32.27 36.94 -25.02
N PRO A 147 33.39 36.91 -24.29
CA PRO A 147 34.26 35.74 -24.26
C PRO A 147 33.49 34.51 -23.79
N ARG A 148 33.73 33.36 -24.44
CA ARG A 148 33.00 32.11 -24.19
C ARG A 148 32.88 31.76 -22.70
N GLN A 149 33.95 31.89 -21.93
CA GLN A 149 33.93 31.61 -20.48
C GLN A 149 32.93 32.50 -19.71
N MET A 150 32.80 33.78 -20.09
CA MET A 150 31.82 34.69 -19.48
C MET A 150 30.40 34.38 -19.95
N ALA A 151 30.22 34.04 -21.24
CA ALA A 151 28.93 33.60 -21.77
C ALA A 151 28.41 32.36 -21.03
N HIS A 152 29.26 31.35 -20.76
CA HIS A 152 28.88 30.17 -19.97
C HIS A 152 28.43 30.52 -18.54
N ARG A 153 29.02 31.54 -17.91
CA ARG A 153 28.65 31.97 -16.55
C ARG A 153 27.36 32.78 -16.51
N GLN A 154 27.05 33.51 -17.58
CA GLN A 154 25.91 34.44 -17.64
C GLN A 154 24.67 33.86 -18.33
N ALA A 155 24.82 32.82 -19.14
CA ALA A 155 23.71 32.19 -19.84
C ALA A 155 22.68 31.60 -18.85
N LYS A 156 21.40 31.90 -19.12
CA LYS A 156 20.26 31.32 -18.42
C LYS A 156 19.49 30.37 -19.36
N PRO A 157 18.93 29.26 -18.84
CA PRO A 157 19.04 28.75 -17.47
C PRO A 157 20.49 28.38 -17.11
N THR A 158 20.82 28.45 -15.82
CA THR A 158 22.16 28.12 -15.32
C THR A 158 22.39 26.61 -15.33
N VAL A 159 23.65 26.18 -15.15
CA VAL A 159 23.94 24.75 -14.99
C VAL A 159 23.26 24.20 -13.73
N SER A 160 23.27 24.97 -12.64
CA SER A 160 22.60 24.60 -11.39
C SER A 160 21.09 24.45 -11.56
N ASP A 161 20.43 25.26 -12.40
CA ASP A 161 19.00 25.12 -12.69
C ASP A 161 18.70 23.80 -13.40
N ILE A 162 19.59 23.38 -14.32
CA ILE A 162 19.46 22.10 -15.05
C ILE A 162 19.75 20.92 -14.11
N GLU A 163 20.81 21.02 -13.29
CA GLU A 163 21.15 20.01 -12.28
C GLU A 163 20.02 19.82 -11.27
N ALA A 164 19.33 20.91 -10.87
CA ALA A 164 18.17 20.82 -10.00
C ALA A 164 17.00 20.05 -10.64
N LEU A 165 16.74 20.24 -11.93
CA LEU A 165 15.72 19.48 -12.66
C LEU A 165 16.09 17.99 -12.81
N GLU A 166 17.38 17.70 -13.02
CA GLU A 166 17.90 16.33 -13.10
C GLU A 166 17.85 15.62 -11.74
N GLN A 167 18.17 16.34 -10.66
CA GLN A 167 18.01 15.84 -9.31
C GLN A 167 16.54 15.55 -8.99
N GLU A 168 15.64 16.48 -9.28
CA GLU A 168 14.20 16.29 -9.12
C GLU A 168 13.72 15.03 -9.86
N LEU A 169 14.14 14.84 -11.12
CA LEU A 169 13.80 13.65 -11.89
C LEU A 169 14.31 12.35 -11.24
N THR A 170 15.48 12.40 -10.61
CA THR A 170 16.08 11.25 -9.92
C THR A 170 15.31 10.89 -8.64
N GLU A 171 14.72 11.88 -7.96
CA GLU A 171 13.99 11.72 -6.69
C GLU A 171 12.53 11.27 -6.89
N ILE A 172 11.87 11.71 -7.97
CA ILE A 172 10.45 11.44 -8.22
C ILE A 172 10.07 9.95 -8.17
N PRO A 173 10.84 8.99 -8.75
CA PRO A 173 10.51 7.57 -8.63
C PRO A 173 10.36 7.10 -7.18
N GLY A 174 11.26 7.53 -6.29
CA GLY A 174 11.19 7.21 -4.86
C GLY A 174 10.03 7.92 -4.15
N GLU A 175 9.59 9.08 -4.64
CA GLU A 175 8.34 9.71 -4.16
C GLU A 175 7.09 8.96 -4.62
N ILE A 176 7.09 8.45 -5.86
CA ILE A 176 5.96 7.66 -6.38
C ILE A 176 5.82 6.37 -5.57
N GLU A 177 6.92 5.69 -5.27
CA GLU A 177 6.94 4.48 -4.45
C GLU A 177 6.41 4.76 -3.03
N ARG A 178 6.96 5.77 -2.35
CA ARG A 178 6.47 6.19 -1.02
C ARG A 178 4.98 6.53 -1.02
N ASN A 179 4.50 7.28 -2.02
CA ASN A 179 3.09 7.63 -2.14
C ASN A 179 2.21 6.40 -2.40
N GLN A 180 2.72 5.40 -3.13
CA GLN A 180 2.02 4.15 -3.38
C GLN A 180 1.94 3.28 -2.11
N ASP A 181 3.01 3.19 -1.33
CA ASP A 181 3.04 2.47 -0.05
C ASP A 181 2.08 3.10 0.97
N GLN A 182 2.06 4.44 1.02
CA GLN A 182 1.09 5.17 1.83
C GLN A 182 -0.35 4.90 1.38
N LEU A 183 -0.60 4.78 0.08
CA LEU A 183 -1.94 4.53 -0.44
C LEU A 183 -2.44 3.12 -0.12
N THR A 184 -1.56 2.12 -0.10
CA THR A 184 -1.92 0.71 0.13
C THR A 184 -2.11 0.38 1.60
N SER A 185 -1.38 1.03 2.51
CA SER A 185 -1.52 0.82 3.96
C SER A 185 -2.65 1.65 4.56
N TYR A 186 -3.51 1.01 5.37
CA TYR A 186 -4.46 1.72 6.22
C TYR A 186 -3.73 2.46 7.34
N VAL A 187 -2.69 1.87 7.93
CA VAL A 187 -1.93 2.49 9.03
C VAL A 187 -1.30 3.80 8.56
N ALA A 188 -0.61 3.78 7.42
CA ALA A 188 0.02 4.98 6.87
C ALA A 188 -1.00 6.10 6.58
N ARG A 189 -2.21 5.75 6.13
CA ARG A 189 -3.28 6.73 5.90
C ARG A 189 -3.86 7.28 7.20
N VAL A 190 -4.00 6.45 8.24
CA VAL A 190 -4.40 6.92 9.58
C VAL A 190 -3.34 7.86 10.16
N GLU A 191 -2.05 7.54 10.04
CA GLU A 191 -0.97 8.41 10.52
C GLU A 191 -1.00 9.78 9.83
N LEU A 192 -1.21 9.81 8.51
CA LEU A 192 -1.39 11.06 7.77
C LEU A 192 -2.63 11.84 8.22
N TYR A 193 -3.76 11.15 8.42
CA TYR A 193 -4.99 11.77 8.90
C TYR A 193 -4.82 12.41 10.28
N LEU A 194 -4.17 11.69 11.21
CA LEU A 194 -3.90 12.18 12.56
C LEU A 194 -2.92 13.36 12.55
N ALA A 195 -1.92 13.33 11.68
CA ALA A 195 -0.99 14.45 11.53
C ALA A 195 -1.69 15.72 11.01
N ASP A 196 -2.61 15.59 10.05
CA ASP A 196 -3.36 16.74 9.52
C ASP A 196 -4.31 17.33 10.59
N THR A 197 -5.04 16.47 11.30
CA THR A 197 -6.00 16.93 12.32
C THR A 197 -5.32 17.58 13.52
N ALA A 198 -4.12 17.13 13.90
CA ALA A 198 -3.34 17.78 14.95
C ALA A 198 -2.86 19.19 14.56
N HIS A 199 -2.64 19.47 13.27
CA HIS A 199 -2.23 20.80 12.81
C HIS A 199 -3.42 21.78 12.73
N ASP A 200 -4.61 21.30 12.39
CA ASP A 200 -5.82 22.12 12.36
C ASP A 200 -6.21 22.61 13.77
N ASP A 201 -6.03 21.77 14.81
CA ASP A 201 -6.32 22.13 16.21
C ASP A 201 -5.33 23.17 16.79
N GLU A 202 -4.08 23.20 16.30
CA GLU A 202 -3.08 24.20 16.70
C GLU A 202 -3.31 25.56 16.05
N GLU A 203 -3.84 25.60 14.81
CA GLU A 203 -4.18 26.85 14.13
C GLU A 203 -5.46 27.51 14.66
N GLU A 204 -6.43 26.74 15.17
CA GLU A 204 -7.65 27.30 15.79
C GLU A 204 -7.40 27.84 17.22
N ALA A 205 -6.31 27.45 17.88
CA ALA A 205 -5.97 27.85 19.24
C ALA A 205 -5.03 29.09 19.34
N ALA A 206 -4.53 29.59 18.20
CA ALA A 206 -3.57 30.70 18.10
C ALA A 206 -4.23 32.03 17.70
#